data_AF-A0A6I5NAH0-F1
#
_entry.id   AF-A0A6I5NAH0-F1
#
_cell.length_a   1.000
_cell.length_b   1.000
_cell.length_c   1.000
_cell.angle_alpha   90.00
_cell.angle_beta   90.00
_cell.angle_gamma   90.00
#
_symmetry.space_group_name_H-M   'P 1'
#
loop_
_entity.id
_entity.type
_entity.pdbx_description
1 polymer ?
#
loop_
_entity_poly.entity_id
_entity_poly.type
_entity_poly.pdbx_seq_one_letter_code
_entity_poly.pdbx_strand_id
1 'polypeptide(L)'
;MKQPSEPRPTAAAQLDAQVNRLEAKTQIPSLDQATKTKIRDLTALLKSRLSHQQLSARAQQELAALLSLLPSFDQRSAHLVDILDLSIAILLEAGSSEGSSPEAKQAKQNLALVRKTRQQLAQKLRGYPSPLEAIVTGIGGPYYRLISGLSWFFFIFVICPLLGVGATMLALNLLPGNEFRAIAELQHDLLKKVSQDLGELEGYIDESQRQRSALEANALVSAQLQRQLNSVEIERLPLPSLTSAQQQELKAAAQQLEDFAALGQLQAGQITPLQNSLAQAIAALPEASEVLENRLIQLKARLSEAGPINGTLRTDMQSIAAQLRSEASLANLRSSVVFFQQESLELPDQVDDAEAGSIQRATVLPKLEQLNREIQKTLAAFNLTTAEPSADDTAIPEETVGGAARAEAAGTAAPADTVLNPNDSLMAETNSTIRAVLANSLDNNVMLVALVVSFGALGSAVSVIVRSQQFIEQAGQKDLFLVGFLRPLVGMAFAVFIFALIESGIFANLIRLNQPEDIDTTQLYVAIAFIAGFSERLVMNVVTRTEDTITGSSD
;
A
#
# COMPACT_ATOMS: atom_id res chain seq x y z
N MET A 1 -11.34 -58.77 4.76
CA MET A 1 -10.85 -58.94 6.14
C MET A 1 -10.51 -57.57 6.70
N LYS A 2 -11.27 -57.07 7.69
CA LYS A 2 -10.95 -55.81 8.40
C LYS A 2 -9.73 -56.10 9.27
N GLN A 3 -8.62 -55.38 9.08
CA GLN A 3 -7.51 -55.44 10.04
C GLN A 3 -8.05 -55.07 11.43
N PRO A 4 -7.73 -55.85 12.48
CA PRO A 4 -8.10 -55.49 13.84
C PRO A 4 -7.49 -54.11 14.13
N SER A 5 -8.35 -53.16 14.50
CA SER A 5 -7.92 -51.81 14.86
C SER A 5 -6.95 -51.92 16.04
N GLU A 6 -5.68 -51.56 15.83
CA GLU A 6 -4.71 -51.47 16.92
C GLU A 6 -5.25 -50.55 18.02
N PRO A 7 -5.16 -50.95 19.30
CA PRO A 7 -5.62 -50.12 20.41
C PRO A 7 -4.83 -48.80 20.39
N ARG A 8 -5.55 -47.66 20.33
CA ARG A 8 -4.90 -46.35 20.39
C ARG A 8 -4.11 -46.23 21.70
N PRO A 9 -2.83 -45.84 21.65
CA PRO A 9 -2.03 -45.67 22.86
C PRO A 9 -2.68 -44.64 23.77
N THR A 10 -2.68 -44.91 25.08
CA THR A 10 -3.21 -44.01 26.10
C THR A 10 -2.40 -42.70 26.15
N ALA A 11 -3.01 -41.60 26.61
CA ALA A 11 -2.33 -40.30 26.71
C ALA A 11 -1.06 -40.37 27.57
N ALA A 12 -1.08 -41.15 28.66
CA ALA A 12 0.08 -41.44 29.49
C ALA A 12 1.20 -42.13 28.70
N ALA A 13 0.89 -43.18 27.92
CA ALA A 13 1.89 -43.88 27.11
C ALA A 13 2.48 -42.98 26.00
N GLN A 14 1.67 -42.09 25.41
CA GLN A 14 2.16 -41.09 24.45
C GLN A 14 3.12 -40.09 25.10
N LEU A 15 2.82 -39.64 26.31
CA LEU A 15 3.64 -38.71 27.07
C LEU A 15 4.98 -39.33 27.48
N ASP A 16 4.96 -40.56 28.01
CA ASP A 16 6.19 -41.30 28.35
C ASP A 16 7.08 -41.51 27.12
N ALA A 17 6.48 -41.86 25.98
CA ALA A 17 7.21 -42.00 24.72
C ALA A 17 7.86 -40.68 24.25
N GLN A 18 7.19 -39.54 24.46
CA GLN A 18 7.76 -38.23 24.13
C GLN A 18 8.89 -37.81 25.07
N VAL A 19 8.72 -38.03 26.38
CA VAL A 19 9.74 -37.77 27.39
C VAL A 19 11.01 -38.57 27.08
N ASN A 20 10.89 -39.86 26.74
CA ASN A 20 12.02 -40.69 26.37
C ASN A 20 12.68 -40.24 25.04
N ARG A 21 11.90 -39.79 24.06
CA ARG A 21 12.43 -39.19 22.83
C ARG A 21 13.20 -37.89 23.08
N LEU A 22 12.77 -37.09 24.05
CA LEU A 22 13.46 -35.86 24.44
C LEU A 22 14.81 -36.14 25.07
N GLU A 23 14.90 -37.14 25.95
CA GLU A 23 16.19 -37.55 26.52
C GLU A 23 17.18 -37.96 25.44
N ALA A 24 16.75 -38.75 24.45
CA ALA A 24 17.59 -39.11 23.32
C ALA A 24 18.06 -37.88 22.51
N LYS A 25 17.19 -36.87 22.34
CA LYS A 25 17.51 -35.63 21.61
C LYS A 25 18.33 -34.61 22.41
N THR A 26 18.36 -34.66 23.74
CA THR A 26 19.24 -33.77 24.53
C THR A 26 20.74 -34.00 24.26
N GLN A 27 21.09 -35.09 23.55
CA GLN A 27 22.43 -35.36 23.06
C GLN A 27 22.82 -34.55 21.81
N ILE A 28 21.94 -33.69 21.27
CA ILE A 28 22.26 -32.86 20.11
C ILE A 28 23.40 -31.87 20.48
N PRO A 29 24.52 -31.84 19.71
CA PRO A 29 25.67 -31.00 20.03
C PRO A 29 25.37 -29.50 20.05
N SER A 30 24.40 -29.05 19.25
CA SER A 30 24.13 -27.63 19.02
C SER A 30 23.46 -26.89 20.19
N LEU A 31 22.85 -27.54 21.18
CA LEU A 31 22.28 -26.79 22.31
C LEU A 31 23.37 -26.29 23.28
N ASP A 32 23.23 -25.05 23.73
CA ASP A 32 24.03 -24.50 24.82
C ASP A 32 23.86 -25.32 26.11
N GLN A 33 24.94 -25.41 26.90
CA GLN A 33 24.98 -26.24 28.10
C GLN A 33 23.96 -25.81 29.15
N ALA A 34 23.69 -24.51 29.31
CA ALA A 34 22.68 -24.04 30.26
C ALA A 34 21.28 -24.49 29.84
N THR A 35 20.99 -24.45 28.53
CA THR A 35 19.71 -24.93 27.97
C THR A 35 19.56 -26.44 28.13
N LYS A 36 20.62 -27.21 27.89
CA LYS A 36 20.63 -28.66 28.12
C LYS A 36 20.32 -29.01 29.58
N THR A 37 20.92 -28.29 30.52
CA THR A 37 20.66 -28.50 31.96
C THR A 37 19.21 -28.19 32.30
N LYS A 38 18.67 -27.04 31.87
CA LYS A 38 17.25 -26.69 32.07
C LYS A 38 16.30 -27.75 31.50
N ILE A 39 16.53 -28.23 30.28
CA ILE A 39 15.69 -29.26 29.67
C ILE A 39 15.77 -30.57 30.46
N ARG A 40 16.96 -30.95 30.95
CA ARG A 40 17.13 -32.14 31.78
C ARG A 40 16.39 -32.00 33.10
N ASP A 41 16.49 -30.86 33.77
CA ASP A 41 15.82 -30.58 35.03
C ASP A 41 14.29 -30.58 34.88
N LEU A 42 13.79 -29.96 33.81
CA LEU A 42 12.38 -30.01 33.42
C LEU A 42 11.90 -31.45 33.17
N THR A 43 12.70 -32.23 32.46
CA THR A 43 12.37 -33.64 32.15
C THR A 43 12.32 -34.47 33.44
N ALA A 44 13.26 -34.25 34.35
CA ALA A 44 13.29 -34.93 35.65
C ALA A 44 12.10 -34.53 36.54
N LEU A 45 11.76 -33.24 36.60
CA LEU A 45 10.59 -32.72 37.30
C LEU A 45 9.30 -33.35 36.76
N LEU A 46 9.18 -33.42 35.44
CA LEU A 46 8.03 -34.03 34.77
C LEU A 46 7.90 -35.51 35.07
N LYS A 47 8.99 -36.29 35.01
CA LYS A 47 8.96 -37.72 35.38
C LYS A 47 8.52 -37.91 36.82
N SER A 48 9.09 -37.14 37.75
CA SER A 48 8.73 -37.20 39.17
C SER A 48 7.25 -36.85 39.42
N ARG A 49 6.74 -35.82 38.75
CA ARG A 49 5.33 -35.41 38.87
C ARG A 49 4.39 -36.41 38.22
N LEU A 50 4.74 -36.97 37.06
CA LEU A 50 3.95 -38.01 36.39
C LEU A 50 3.88 -39.30 37.20
N SER A 51 4.93 -39.67 37.93
CA SER A 51 4.90 -40.86 38.79
C SER A 51 4.06 -40.67 40.06
N HIS A 52 3.94 -39.43 40.56
CA HIS A 52 3.29 -39.15 41.86
C HIS A 52 1.88 -38.54 41.75
N GLN A 53 1.51 -37.90 40.63
CA GLN A 53 0.23 -37.21 40.47
C GLN A 53 -0.54 -37.71 39.25
N GLN A 54 -1.82 -38.02 39.44
CA GLN A 54 -2.77 -38.22 38.35
C GLN A 54 -3.13 -36.85 37.74
N LEU A 55 -2.30 -36.38 36.80
CA LEU A 55 -2.67 -35.25 35.96
C LEU A 55 -3.93 -35.59 35.15
N SER A 56 -4.88 -34.66 35.06
CA SER A 56 -6.05 -34.83 34.18
C SER A 56 -5.61 -35.14 32.74
N ALA A 57 -6.42 -35.93 32.02
CA ALA A 57 -6.09 -36.34 30.64
C ALA A 57 -5.86 -35.14 29.69
N ARG A 58 -6.54 -34.01 29.94
CA ARG A 58 -6.36 -32.78 29.16
C ARG A 58 -5.02 -32.10 29.46
N ALA A 59 -4.59 -32.08 30.73
CA ALA A 59 -3.28 -31.55 31.10
C ALA A 59 -2.16 -32.42 30.51
N GLN A 60 -2.30 -33.75 30.53
CA GLN A 60 -1.35 -34.65 29.87
C GLN A 60 -1.23 -34.38 28.37
N GLN A 61 -2.35 -34.13 27.69
CA GLN A 61 -2.37 -33.84 26.25
C GLN A 61 -1.68 -32.51 25.91
N GLU A 62 -1.96 -31.43 26.67
CA GLU A 62 -1.28 -30.14 26.43
C GLU A 62 0.20 -30.18 26.80
N LEU A 63 0.55 -30.95 27.83
CA LEU A 63 1.95 -31.16 28.20
C LEU A 63 2.71 -31.86 27.07
N ALA A 64 2.16 -32.95 26.52
CA ALA A 64 2.72 -33.61 25.35
C ALA A 64 2.83 -32.63 24.15
N ALA A 65 1.81 -31.80 23.93
CA ALA A 65 1.85 -30.82 22.85
C ALA A 65 2.96 -29.76 23.04
N LEU A 66 3.21 -29.30 24.27
CA LEU A 66 4.33 -28.40 24.59
C LEU A 66 5.68 -29.09 24.40
N LEU A 67 5.83 -30.31 24.92
CA LEU A 67 7.05 -31.10 24.81
C LEU A 67 7.40 -31.43 23.35
N SER A 68 6.40 -31.57 22.48
CA SER A 68 6.62 -31.76 21.05
C SER A 68 7.31 -30.57 20.36
N LEU A 69 7.31 -29.38 20.97
CA LEU A 69 7.98 -28.19 20.45
C LEU A 69 9.46 -28.13 20.82
N LEU A 70 9.90 -28.79 21.88
CA LEU A 70 11.31 -28.79 22.33
C LEU A 70 12.35 -29.08 21.25
N PRO A 71 12.13 -30.02 20.30
CA PRO A 71 13.10 -30.30 19.24
C PRO A 71 13.34 -29.12 18.28
N SER A 72 12.46 -28.12 18.27
CA SER A 72 12.59 -26.92 17.42
C SER A 72 13.31 -25.75 18.10
N PHE A 73 13.73 -25.91 19.35
CA PHE A 73 14.51 -24.90 20.04
C PHE A 73 15.95 -24.91 19.54
N ASP A 74 16.38 -23.80 18.95
CA ASP A 74 17.77 -23.54 18.57
C ASP A 74 18.48 -22.64 19.61
N GLN A 75 19.79 -22.48 19.55
CA GLN A 75 20.61 -21.67 20.48
C GLN A 75 20.06 -20.26 20.72
N ARG A 76 19.39 -19.65 19.74
CA ARG A 76 18.83 -18.28 19.83
C ARG A 76 17.58 -18.17 20.71
N SER A 77 17.05 -19.29 21.20
CA SER A 77 15.72 -19.34 21.84
C SER A 77 15.75 -19.50 23.37
N ALA A 78 16.85 -19.14 24.04
CA ALA A 78 16.97 -19.26 25.51
C ALA A 78 15.76 -18.70 26.28
N HIS A 79 15.25 -17.52 25.89
CA HIS A 79 14.06 -16.92 26.51
C HIS A 79 12.75 -17.71 26.28
N LEU A 80 12.65 -18.45 25.17
CA LEU A 80 11.48 -19.29 24.90
C LEU A 80 11.45 -20.50 25.85
N VAL A 81 12.62 -20.96 26.32
CA VAL A 81 12.73 -22.07 27.26
C VAL A 81 12.15 -21.66 28.61
N ASP A 82 12.36 -20.41 29.01
CA ASP A 82 11.77 -19.86 30.24
C ASP A 82 10.24 -19.75 30.15
N ILE A 83 9.70 -19.38 28.98
CA ILE A 83 8.25 -19.37 28.73
C ILE A 83 7.67 -20.79 28.75
N LEU A 84 8.41 -21.76 28.19
CA LEU A 84 8.03 -23.17 28.22
C LEU A 84 8.00 -23.70 29.65
N ASP A 85 9.03 -23.41 30.43
CA ASP A 85 9.15 -23.78 31.86
C ASP A 85 7.97 -23.22 32.66
N LEU A 86 7.70 -21.92 32.54
CA LEU A 86 6.55 -21.28 33.17
C LEU A 86 5.22 -21.94 32.77
N SER A 87 5.05 -22.28 31.49
CA SER A 87 3.83 -22.93 31.00
C SER A 87 3.66 -24.34 31.58
N ILE A 88 4.76 -25.09 31.73
CA ILE A 88 4.76 -26.42 32.34
C ILE A 88 4.43 -26.31 33.83
N ALA A 89 5.03 -25.35 34.54
CA ALA A 89 4.75 -25.13 35.96
C ALA A 89 3.27 -24.81 36.21
N ILE A 90 2.69 -23.89 35.44
CA ILE A 90 1.26 -23.52 35.50
C ILE A 90 0.36 -24.74 35.21
N LEU A 91 0.75 -25.57 34.24
CA LEU A 91 -0.02 -26.76 33.86
C LEU A 91 0.02 -27.85 34.93
N LEU A 92 1.18 -28.03 35.59
CA LEU A 92 1.34 -28.99 36.69
C LEU A 92 0.55 -28.57 37.93
N GLU A 93 0.45 -27.27 38.22
CA GLU A 93 -0.38 -26.74 39.30
C GLU A 93 -1.88 -26.94 39.02
N ALA A 94 -2.30 -26.83 37.76
CA ALA A 94 -3.71 -27.01 37.36
C ALA A 94 -4.20 -28.46 37.43
N GLY A 95 -3.30 -29.45 37.49
CA GLY A 95 -3.63 -30.85 37.29
C GLY A 95 -4.26 -31.60 38.48
N SER A 96 -4.29 -31.01 39.68
CA SER A 96 -4.70 -31.69 40.92
C SER A 96 -6.17 -31.50 41.31
N SER A 97 -6.93 -30.61 40.65
CA SER A 97 -8.29 -30.24 41.09
C SER A 97 -9.35 -30.58 40.04
N GLU A 98 -9.95 -31.78 40.15
CA GLU A 98 -11.09 -32.22 39.30
C GLU A 98 -12.47 -31.96 39.93
N GLY A 99 -12.56 -31.13 40.98
CA GLY A 99 -13.83 -30.80 41.66
C GLY A 99 -14.66 -29.70 41.01
N SER A 100 -15.82 -29.38 41.58
CA SER A 100 -16.58 -28.14 41.30
C SER A 100 -16.10 -26.95 42.13
N SER A 101 -14.92 -27.07 42.75
CA SER A 101 -14.34 -26.04 43.62
C SER A 101 -13.87 -24.83 42.80
N PRO A 102 -13.72 -23.65 43.42
CA PRO A 102 -13.09 -22.48 42.79
C PRO A 102 -11.74 -22.79 42.12
N GLU A 103 -10.99 -23.76 42.67
CA GLU A 103 -9.74 -24.26 42.09
C GLU A 103 -9.92 -24.87 40.68
N ALA A 104 -11.03 -25.55 40.40
CA ALA A 104 -11.27 -26.12 39.08
C ALA A 104 -11.58 -25.05 38.02
N LYS A 105 -12.12 -23.89 38.42
CA LYS A 105 -12.25 -22.74 37.52
C LYS A 105 -10.88 -22.16 37.18
N GLN A 106 -9.99 -22.05 38.17
CA GLN A 106 -8.61 -21.63 37.97
C GLN A 106 -7.83 -22.62 37.09
N ALA A 107 -7.99 -23.93 37.31
CA ALA A 107 -7.38 -24.97 36.47
C ALA A 107 -7.79 -24.85 34.98
N LYS A 108 -9.06 -24.54 34.71
CA LYS A 108 -9.54 -24.27 33.34
C LYS A 108 -8.90 -23.02 32.72
N GLN A 109 -8.74 -21.96 33.51
CA GLN A 109 -8.08 -20.72 33.06
C GLN A 109 -6.60 -20.95 32.78
N ASN A 110 -5.90 -21.65 33.67
CA ASN A 110 -4.50 -22.04 33.49
C ASN A 110 -4.30 -22.87 32.23
N LEU A 111 -5.20 -23.83 31.96
CA LEU A 111 -5.15 -24.64 30.74
C LEU A 111 -5.38 -23.80 29.48
N ALA A 112 -6.29 -22.82 29.52
CA ALA A 112 -6.51 -21.88 28.42
C ALA A 112 -5.29 -20.97 28.17
N LEU A 113 -4.65 -20.50 29.24
CA LEU A 113 -3.42 -19.71 29.16
C LEU A 113 -2.30 -20.53 28.52
N VAL A 114 -2.06 -21.76 29.00
CA VAL A 114 -1.03 -22.67 28.48
C VAL A 114 -1.26 -22.98 26.99
N ARG A 115 -2.51 -23.15 26.56
CA ARG A 115 -2.84 -23.32 25.13
C ARG A 115 -2.44 -22.10 24.30
N LYS A 116 -2.72 -20.89 24.78
CA LYS A 116 -2.35 -19.65 24.10
C LYS A 116 -0.83 -19.50 24.04
N THR A 117 -0.13 -19.80 25.14
CA THR A 117 1.34 -19.76 25.18
C THR A 117 1.94 -20.79 24.23
N ARG A 118 1.41 -22.02 24.18
CA ARG A 118 1.83 -23.05 23.21
C ARG A 118 1.69 -22.58 21.77
N GLN A 119 0.57 -21.92 21.43
CA GLN A 119 0.36 -21.37 20.09
C GLN A 119 1.39 -20.29 19.75
N GLN A 120 1.68 -19.37 20.69
CA GLN A 120 2.72 -18.35 20.51
C GLN A 120 4.12 -18.97 20.39
N LEU A 121 4.43 -19.97 21.21
CA LEU A 121 5.70 -20.68 21.16
C LEU A 121 5.87 -21.40 19.83
N ALA A 122 4.84 -22.09 19.36
CA ALA A 122 4.83 -22.76 18.07
C ALA A 122 4.99 -21.76 16.91
N GLN A 123 4.42 -20.55 17.01
CA GLN A 123 4.63 -19.50 16.02
C GLN A 123 6.07 -18.99 16.01
N LYS A 124 6.66 -18.74 17.18
CA LYS A 124 8.04 -18.24 17.29
C LYS A 124 9.08 -19.31 16.90
N LEU A 125 8.86 -20.56 17.30
CA LEU A 125 9.78 -21.69 17.03
C LEU A 125 9.68 -22.22 15.61
N ARG A 126 8.56 -22.01 14.92
CA ARG A 126 8.44 -22.41 13.52
C ARG A 126 9.42 -21.69 12.59
N GLY A 127 10.18 -20.71 13.10
CA GLY A 127 11.23 -20.01 12.37
C GLY A 127 10.74 -19.74 10.98
N TYR A 128 9.69 -18.91 10.86
CA TYR A 128 9.10 -18.64 9.56
C TYR A 128 10.27 -18.33 8.63
N PRO A 129 10.50 -19.14 7.57
CA PRO A 129 11.48 -18.75 6.56
C PRO A 129 11.13 -17.33 6.20
N SER A 130 12.16 -16.50 5.99
CA SER A 130 11.96 -15.07 5.74
C SER A 130 10.76 -14.91 4.79
N PRO A 131 9.82 -13.98 5.02
CA PRO A 131 8.55 -13.97 4.29
C PRO A 131 8.76 -14.03 2.78
N LEU A 132 9.88 -13.46 2.29
CA LEU A 132 10.35 -13.59 0.92
C LEU A 132 10.71 -15.03 0.52
N GLU A 133 11.50 -15.75 1.31
CA GLU A 133 11.81 -17.17 1.07
C GLU A 133 10.56 -18.05 1.08
N ALA A 134 9.60 -17.81 1.99
CA ALA A 134 8.32 -18.52 2.01
C ALA A 134 7.51 -18.27 0.71
N ILE A 135 7.53 -17.04 0.21
CA ILE A 135 6.90 -16.64 -1.05
C ILE A 135 7.64 -17.25 -2.25
N VAL A 136 8.97 -17.28 -2.25
CA VAL A 136 9.75 -17.83 -3.38
C VAL A 136 9.62 -19.34 -3.47
N THR A 137 9.73 -20.03 -2.33
CA THR A 137 9.68 -21.50 -2.27
C THR A 137 8.25 -22.06 -2.31
N GLY A 138 7.24 -21.24 -2.03
CA GLY A 138 5.87 -21.69 -1.85
C GLY A 138 5.68 -22.58 -0.61
N ILE A 139 6.69 -22.68 0.26
CA ILE A 139 6.64 -23.47 1.48
C ILE A 139 6.06 -22.60 2.59
N GLY A 140 4.84 -22.91 3.02
CA GLY A 140 4.20 -22.18 4.11
C GLY A 140 2.72 -22.48 4.26
N GLY A 141 2.08 -21.63 5.07
CA GLY A 141 0.63 -21.62 5.22
C GLY A 141 -0.10 -21.33 3.89
N PRO A 142 -1.42 -21.54 3.84
CA PRO A 142 -2.24 -21.37 2.64
C PRO A 142 -2.06 -20.01 1.96
N TYR A 143 -1.96 -18.94 2.76
CA TYR A 143 -1.69 -17.58 2.29
C TYR A 143 -0.37 -17.46 1.53
N TYR A 144 0.71 -18.01 2.06
CA TYR A 144 2.03 -17.94 1.42
C TYR A 144 2.07 -18.69 0.10
N ARG A 145 1.36 -19.83 0.01
CA ARG A 145 1.25 -20.59 -1.25
C ARG A 145 0.52 -19.79 -2.33
N LEU A 146 -0.59 -19.14 -1.96
CA LEU A 146 -1.35 -18.28 -2.87
C LEU A 146 -0.51 -17.09 -3.35
N ILE A 147 0.13 -16.37 -2.42
CA ILE A 147 0.99 -15.23 -2.73
C ILE A 147 2.20 -15.68 -3.55
N SER A 148 2.80 -16.83 -3.25
CA SER A 148 3.88 -17.43 -4.01
C SER A 148 3.50 -17.65 -5.48
N GLY A 149 2.35 -18.27 -5.73
CA GLY A 149 1.83 -18.47 -7.09
C GLY A 149 1.62 -17.15 -7.82
N LEU A 150 1.10 -16.15 -7.12
CA LEU A 150 0.90 -14.81 -7.67
C LEU A 150 2.23 -14.09 -7.98
N SER A 151 3.21 -14.17 -7.10
CA SER A 151 4.55 -13.59 -7.29
C SER A 151 5.26 -14.22 -8.47
N TRP A 152 5.21 -15.55 -8.59
CA TRP A 152 5.77 -16.28 -9.74
C TRP A 152 5.10 -15.88 -11.06
N PHE A 153 3.78 -15.68 -11.02
CA PHE A 153 3.05 -15.17 -12.18
C PHE A 153 3.56 -13.79 -12.61
N PHE A 154 3.63 -12.81 -11.70
CA PHE A 154 4.14 -11.47 -12.03
C PHE A 154 5.59 -11.50 -12.50
N PHE A 155 6.42 -12.34 -11.90
CA PHE A 155 7.80 -12.50 -12.33
C PHE A 155 7.91 -13.00 -13.77
N ILE A 156 7.17 -14.06 -14.12
CA ILE A 156 7.25 -14.69 -15.45
C ILE A 156 6.54 -13.87 -16.53
N PHE A 157 5.37 -13.30 -16.24
CA PHE A 157 4.52 -12.68 -17.27
C PHE A 157 4.58 -11.16 -17.31
N VAL A 158 5.10 -10.50 -16.28
CA VAL A 158 5.20 -9.04 -16.23
C VAL A 158 6.66 -8.60 -16.22
N ILE A 159 7.44 -9.07 -15.23
CA ILE A 159 8.83 -8.62 -15.06
C ILE A 159 9.73 -9.20 -16.16
N CYS A 160 9.67 -10.50 -16.42
CA CYS A 160 10.55 -11.14 -17.42
C CYS A 160 10.37 -10.59 -18.84
N PRO A 161 9.14 -10.36 -19.35
CA PRO A 161 8.93 -9.73 -20.65
C PRO A 161 9.36 -8.27 -20.66
N LEU A 162 9.11 -7.52 -19.57
CA LEU A 162 9.56 -6.13 -19.47
C LEU A 162 11.10 -6.02 -19.53
N LEU A 163 11.79 -6.91 -18.81
CA LEU A 163 13.24 -7.03 -18.87
C LEU A 163 13.72 -7.53 -20.24
N GLY A 164 13.01 -8.45 -20.87
CA GLY A 164 13.31 -8.95 -22.21
C GLY A 164 13.21 -7.85 -23.26
N VAL A 165 12.10 -7.11 -23.29
CA VAL A 165 11.89 -5.95 -24.18
C VAL A 165 12.92 -4.87 -23.88
N GLY A 166 13.15 -4.53 -22.61
CA GLY A 166 14.16 -3.56 -22.21
C GLY A 166 15.58 -3.97 -22.61
N ALA A 167 15.94 -5.25 -22.48
CA ALA A 167 17.23 -5.77 -22.91
C ALA A 167 17.37 -5.80 -24.43
N THR A 168 16.31 -6.14 -25.17
CA THR A 168 16.32 -6.07 -26.64
C THR A 168 16.43 -4.63 -27.13
N MET A 169 15.72 -3.69 -26.51
CA MET A 169 15.88 -2.26 -26.80
C MET A 169 17.31 -1.83 -26.49
N LEU A 170 17.85 -2.15 -25.32
CA LEU A 170 19.25 -1.85 -24.97
C LEU A 170 20.24 -2.45 -25.99
N ALA A 171 20.04 -3.69 -26.42
CA ALA A 171 20.90 -4.38 -27.39
C ALA A 171 20.81 -3.77 -28.80
N LEU A 172 19.61 -3.38 -29.24
CA LEU A 172 19.40 -2.67 -30.51
C LEU A 172 19.96 -1.25 -30.44
N ASN A 173 19.92 -0.62 -29.27
CA ASN A 173 20.44 0.73 -29.02
C ASN A 173 21.95 0.79 -28.77
N LEU A 174 22.62 -0.34 -28.59
CA LEU A 174 24.08 -0.44 -28.60
C LEU A 174 24.67 -0.41 -30.04
N LEU A 175 23.82 -0.38 -31.07
CA LEU A 175 24.25 -0.05 -32.43
C LEU A 175 24.53 1.47 -32.51
N PRO A 176 25.65 1.90 -33.11
CA PRO A 176 26.20 3.24 -32.91
C PRO A 176 25.34 4.33 -33.58
N GLY A 177 24.56 5.05 -32.76
CA GLY A 177 23.83 6.27 -33.13
C GLY A 177 23.97 7.33 -32.05
N ASN A 178 24.49 8.51 -32.42
CA ASN A 178 24.89 9.56 -31.47
C ASN A 178 23.72 10.22 -30.69
N GLU A 179 22.47 9.98 -31.09
CA GLU A 179 21.28 10.54 -30.43
C GLU A 179 20.99 9.88 -29.06
N PHE A 180 21.62 8.74 -28.78
CA PHE A 180 21.29 7.90 -27.62
C PHE A 180 21.88 8.38 -26.29
N ARG A 181 22.97 9.14 -26.32
CA ARG A 181 23.62 9.65 -25.10
C ARG A 181 22.66 10.55 -24.30
N ALA A 182 21.80 11.30 -25.00
CA ALA A 182 20.79 12.15 -24.40
C ALA A 182 19.65 11.36 -23.73
N ILE A 183 19.21 10.23 -24.31
CA ILE A 183 18.12 9.41 -23.77
C ILE A 183 18.60 8.60 -22.55
N ALA A 184 19.83 8.09 -22.58
CA ALA A 184 20.42 7.38 -21.45
C ALA A 184 20.64 8.29 -20.23
N GLU A 185 21.04 9.55 -20.45
CA GLU A 185 21.13 10.56 -19.39
C GLU A 185 19.76 10.85 -18.77
N LEU A 186 18.71 10.95 -19.60
CA LEU A 186 17.33 11.17 -19.12
C LEU A 186 16.80 9.99 -18.28
N GLN A 187 17.05 8.75 -18.69
CA GLN A 187 16.61 7.57 -17.96
C GLN A 187 17.36 7.40 -16.63
N HIS A 188 18.65 7.73 -16.59
CA HIS A 188 19.44 7.69 -15.37
C HIS A 188 18.93 8.71 -14.33
N ASP A 189 18.61 9.93 -14.78
CA ASP A 189 18.05 10.96 -13.90
C ASP A 189 16.65 10.59 -13.38
N LEU A 190 15.80 9.96 -14.20
CA LEU A 190 14.49 9.46 -13.77
C LEU A 190 14.60 8.35 -12.71
N LEU A 191 15.47 7.35 -12.93
CA LEU A 191 15.69 6.28 -11.96
C LEU A 191 16.25 6.82 -10.64
N LYS A 192 17.13 7.81 -10.70
CA LYS A 192 17.69 8.48 -9.52
C LYS A 192 16.61 9.22 -8.72
N LYS A 193 15.70 9.95 -9.39
CA LYS A 193 14.55 10.60 -8.75
C LYS A 193 13.62 9.59 -8.09
N VAL A 194 13.22 8.54 -8.80
CA VAL A 194 12.33 7.50 -8.25
C VAL A 194 12.96 6.80 -7.04
N SER A 195 14.26 6.51 -7.10
CA SER A 195 14.98 5.94 -5.95
C SER A 195 15.02 6.90 -4.76
N GLN A 196 15.12 8.20 -4.99
CA GLN A 196 15.13 9.20 -3.93
C GLN A 196 13.74 9.35 -3.30
N ASP A 197 12.69 9.39 -4.12
CA ASP A 197 11.29 9.48 -3.68
C ASP A 197 10.87 8.23 -2.87
N LEU A 198 11.35 7.04 -3.27
CA LEU A 198 11.13 5.80 -2.53
C LEU A 198 11.83 5.81 -1.16
N GLY A 199 13.02 6.40 -1.07
CA GLY A 199 13.74 6.58 0.21
C GLY A 199 13.01 7.53 1.16
N GLU A 200 12.40 8.60 0.64
CA GLU A 200 11.55 9.49 1.43
C GLU A 200 10.28 8.78 1.93
N LEU A 201 9.66 7.94 1.10
CA LEU A 201 8.49 7.13 1.47
C LEU A 201 8.80 6.12 2.58
N GLU A 202 9.98 5.49 2.54
CA GLU A 202 10.43 4.56 3.59
C GLU A 202 10.57 5.28 4.94
N GLY A 203 11.08 6.52 4.94
CA GLY A 203 11.10 7.39 6.12
C GLY A 203 9.70 7.69 6.68
N TYR A 204 8.72 7.97 5.82
CA TYR A 204 7.33 8.18 6.24
C TYR A 204 6.69 6.93 6.86
N ILE A 205 6.98 5.75 6.32
CA ILE A 205 6.45 4.48 6.85
C ILE A 205 7.02 4.23 8.25
N ASP A 206 8.33 4.40 8.43
CA ASP A 206 9.00 4.26 9.73
C ASP A 206 8.46 5.25 10.77
N GLU A 207 8.23 6.50 10.39
CA GLU A 207 7.68 7.51 11.29
C GLU A 207 6.22 7.21 11.67
N SER A 208 5.40 6.72 10.72
CA SER A 208 4.03 6.27 11.01
C SER A 208 4.00 5.07 11.96
N GLN A 209 4.95 4.14 11.85
CA GLN A 209 5.06 2.99 12.74
C GLN A 209 5.50 3.42 14.14
N ARG A 210 6.44 4.37 14.26
CA ARG A 210 6.81 4.96 15.55
C ARG A 210 5.61 5.65 16.21
N GLN A 211 4.84 6.43 15.46
CA GLN A 211 3.62 7.07 15.99
C GLN A 211 2.57 6.05 16.45
N ARG A 212 2.35 4.97 15.69
CA ARG A 212 1.46 3.88 16.11
C ARG A 212 1.94 3.17 17.38
N SER A 213 3.23 2.87 17.47
CA SER A 213 3.79 2.24 18.67
C SER A 213 3.70 3.14 19.91
N ALA A 214 3.84 4.46 19.73
CA ALA A 214 3.64 5.45 20.80
C ALA A 214 2.16 5.54 21.23
N LEU A 215 1.22 5.50 20.28
CA LEU A 215 -0.22 5.46 20.55
C LEU A 215 -0.63 4.18 21.30
N GLU A 216 -0.11 3.01 20.89
CA GLU A 216 -0.36 1.74 21.58
C GLU A 216 0.23 1.72 23.00
N ALA A 217 1.43 2.28 23.19
CA ALA A 217 2.03 2.43 24.51
C ALA A 217 1.16 3.33 25.41
N ASN A 218 0.65 4.44 24.87
CA ASN A 218 -0.24 5.34 25.61
C ASN A 218 -1.58 4.67 25.95
N ALA A 219 -2.16 3.89 25.03
CA ALA A 219 -3.39 3.14 25.27
C ALA A 219 -3.22 2.03 26.32
N LEU A 220 -2.04 1.40 26.39
CA LEU A 220 -1.71 0.45 27.46
C LEU A 220 -1.59 1.14 28.82
N VAL A 221 -0.95 2.32 28.86
CA VAL A 221 -0.82 3.12 30.08
C VAL A 221 -2.19 3.60 30.57
N SER A 222 -3.06 4.09 29.67
CA SER A 222 -4.43 4.50 30.03
C SER A 222 -5.28 3.33 30.53
N ALA A 223 -5.22 2.17 29.86
CA ALA A 223 -5.92 0.96 30.30
C ALA A 223 -5.41 0.45 31.67
N GLN A 224 -4.12 0.62 31.97
CA GLN A 224 -3.54 0.26 33.25
C GLN A 224 -3.96 1.23 34.36
N LEU A 225 -3.99 2.54 34.08
CA LEU A 225 -4.53 3.56 34.97
C LEU A 225 -6.01 3.34 35.27
N GLN A 226 -6.81 3.00 34.26
CA GLN A 226 -8.23 2.68 34.41
C GLN A 226 -8.43 1.43 35.27
N ARG A 227 -7.59 0.40 35.12
CA ARG A 227 -7.60 -0.78 36.00
C ARG A 227 -7.21 -0.43 37.43
N GLN A 228 -6.24 0.45 37.62
CA GLN A 228 -5.87 0.91 38.96
C GLN A 228 -7.00 1.72 39.61
N LEU A 229 -7.62 2.65 38.88
CA LEU A 229 -8.77 3.42 39.34
C LEU A 229 -9.96 2.52 39.68
N ASN A 230 -10.27 1.53 38.84
CA ASN A 230 -11.35 0.58 39.11
C ASN A 230 -11.01 -0.41 40.24
N SER A 231 -9.73 -0.67 40.50
CA SER A 231 -9.29 -1.47 41.66
C SER A 231 -9.27 -0.68 42.97
N VAL A 232 -9.33 0.66 42.90
CA VAL A 232 -9.68 1.51 44.03
C VAL A 232 -11.20 1.49 44.15
N GLU A 233 -11.71 0.33 44.57
CA GLU A 233 -13.09 0.15 44.96
C GLU A 233 -13.31 1.04 46.20
N ILE A 234 -13.94 2.21 46.00
CA ILE A 234 -14.44 3.08 47.07
C ILE A 234 -15.65 2.37 47.69
N GLU A 235 -15.39 1.24 48.32
CA GLU A 235 -16.36 0.55 49.15
C GLU A 235 -16.47 1.33 50.46
N ARG A 236 -17.36 2.32 50.46
CA ARG A 236 -18.05 2.89 51.63
C ARG A 236 -17.19 3.01 52.89
N LEU A 237 -16.16 3.85 52.86
CA LEU A 237 -15.61 4.40 54.09
C LEU A 237 -16.63 5.39 54.67
N PRO A 238 -17.16 5.18 55.89
CA PRO A 238 -17.99 6.18 56.54
C PRO A 238 -17.08 7.39 56.83
N LEU A 239 -17.33 8.51 56.15
CA LEU A 239 -16.69 9.79 56.46
C LEU A 239 -17.31 10.35 57.75
N PRO A 240 -16.64 10.17 58.90
CA PRO A 240 -16.39 11.32 59.75
C PRO A 240 -15.01 11.24 60.45
N SER A 241 -13.89 11.30 59.72
CA SER A 241 -12.57 11.53 60.35
C SER A 241 -11.41 11.81 59.37
N LEU A 242 -11.66 12.41 58.20
CA LEU A 242 -10.54 12.92 57.38
C LEU A 242 -10.06 14.26 57.95
N THR A 243 -8.78 14.32 58.31
CA THR A 243 -8.14 15.56 58.76
C THR A 243 -8.12 16.57 57.62
N SER A 244 -8.20 17.87 57.94
CA SER A 244 -8.23 18.95 56.93
C SER A 244 -7.05 18.90 55.95
N ALA A 245 -5.89 18.40 56.39
CA ALA A 245 -4.72 18.20 55.55
C ALA A 245 -4.96 17.18 54.42
N GLN A 246 -5.63 16.05 54.71
CA GLN A 246 -5.90 15.01 53.72
C GLN A 246 -7.00 15.44 52.73
N GLN A 247 -7.97 16.23 53.17
CA GLN A 247 -8.95 16.83 52.26
C GLN A 247 -8.30 17.85 51.31
N GLN A 248 -7.26 18.54 51.76
CA GLN A 248 -6.53 19.52 50.95
C GLN A 248 -5.62 18.84 49.92
N GLU A 249 -5.01 17.71 50.27
CA GLU A 249 -4.21 16.89 49.34
C GLU A 249 -5.09 16.24 48.27
N LEU A 250 -6.27 15.74 48.64
CA LEU A 250 -7.24 15.18 47.69
C LEU A 250 -7.79 16.24 46.73
N LYS A 251 -8.03 17.47 47.23
CA LYS A 251 -8.41 18.62 46.39
C LYS A 251 -7.29 19.03 45.44
N ALA A 252 -6.03 19.04 45.90
CA ALA A 252 -4.89 19.37 45.04
C ALA A 252 -4.70 18.34 43.92
N ALA A 253 -4.87 17.05 44.21
CA ALA A 253 -4.81 15.99 43.21
C ALA A 253 -5.97 16.06 42.19
N ALA A 254 -7.18 16.41 42.65
CA ALA A 254 -8.32 16.65 41.76
C ALA A 254 -8.11 17.88 40.85
N GLN A 255 -7.51 18.95 41.38
CA GLN A 255 -7.18 20.16 40.63
C GLN A 255 -6.14 19.88 39.54
N GLN A 256 -5.11 19.07 39.83
CA GLN A 256 -4.10 18.67 38.83
C GLN A 256 -4.69 17.83 37.69
N LEU A 257 -5.69 16.99 37.97
CA LEU A 257 -6.44 16.25 36.97
C LEU A 257 -7.31 17.16 36.09
N GLU A 258 -7.89 18.20 36.67
CA GLU A 258 -8.68 19.22 35.97
C GLU A 258 -7.79 20.13 35.10
N ASP A 259 -6.60 20.50 35.57
CA ASP A 259 -5.60 21.25 34.81
C ASP A 259 -5.06 20.43 33.61
N PHE A 260 -4.92 19.10 33.77
CA PHE A 260 -4.58 18.20 32.67
C PHE A 260 -5.70 18.08 31.63
N ALA A 261 -6.97 18.14 32.06
CA ALA A 261 -8.12 18.19 31.15
C ALA A 261 -8.24 19.55 30.44
N ALA A 262 -7.87 20.65 31.10
CA ALA A 262 -7.85 21.99 30.51
C ALA A 262 -6.79 22.17 29.41
N LEU A 263 -5.63 21.48 29.51
CA LEU A 263 -4.64 21.40 28.43
C LEU A 263 -5.19 20.76 27.14
N GLY A 264 -6.23 19.92 27.24
CA GLY A 264 -6.95 19.38 26.08
C GLY A 264 -7.93 20.36 25.42
N GLN A 265 -8.33 21.43 26.09
CA GLN A 265 -9.35 22.39 25.57
C GLN A 265 -8.75 23.59 24.80
N LEU A 266 -7.44 23.82 24.86
CA LEU A 266 -6.77 24.91 24.13
C LEU A 266 -6.79 24.75 22.59
N GLN A 267 -7.23 23.60 22.06
CA GLN A 267 -7.37 23.37 20.60
C GLN A 267 -8.72 23.81 20.02
N ALA A 268 -9.74 24.07 20.85
CA ALA A 268 -11.08 24.45 20.34
C ALA A 268 -11.18 25.93 19.92
N GLY A 269 -10.39 26.82 20.51
CA GLY A 269 -10.43 28.27 20.24
C GLY A 269 -9.76 28.71 18.94
N GLN A 270 -8.98 27.84 18.28
CA GLN A 270 -8.26 28.15 17.03
C GLN A 270 -9.04 27.78 15.77
N ILE A 271 -10.12 26.98 15.90
CA ILE A 271 -10.88 26.46 14.75
C ILE A 271 -11.81 27.53 14.16
N THR A 272 -12.42 28.37 14.99
CA THR A 272 -13.36 29.41 14.57
C THR A 272 -12.74 30.49 13.66
N PRO A 273 -11.55 31.07 13.94
CA PRO A 273 -10.94 32.03 13.02
C PRO A 273 -10.49 31.39 11.69
N LEU A 274 -10.11 30.10 11.71
CA LEU A 274 -9.77 29.33 10.51
C LEU A 274 -10.99 29.08 9.61
N GLN A 275 -12.13 28.71 10.19
CA GLN A 275 -13.38 28.55 9.45
C GLN A 275 -13.87 29.87 8.83
N ASN A 276 -13.74 30.98 9.54
CA ASN A 276 -14.12 32.30 9.03
C ASN A 276 -13.20 32.78 7.89
N SER A 277 -11.90 32.46 7.96
CA SER A 277 -10.92 32.78 6.91
C SER A 277 -11.15 31.94 5.65
N LEU A 278 -11.52 30.66 5.82
CA LEU A 278 -11.88 29.77 4.71
C LEU A 278 -13.18 30.22 4.03
N ALA A 279 -14.20 30.61 4.80
CA ALA A 279 -15.46 31.11 4.26
C ALA A 279 -15.29 32.43 3.46
N GLN A 280 -14.43 33.34 3.92
CA GLN A 280 -14.09 34.57 3.18
C GLN A 280 -13.31 34.29 1.89
N ALA A 281 -12.36 33.34 1.91
CA ALA A 281 -11.64 32.94 0.72
C ALA A 281 -12.59 32.34 -0.34
N ILE A 282 -13.57 31.53 0.08
CA ILE A 282 -14.59 30.91 -0.78
C ILE A 282 -15.51 31.96 -1.41
N ALA A 283 -15.88 33.01 -0.68
CA ALA A 283 -16.78 34.06 -1.16
C ALA A 283 -16.17 34.95 -2.27
N ALA A 284 -14.82 35.04 -2.35
CA ALA A 284 -14.12 35.86 -3.33
C ALA A 284 -13.86 35.15 -4.69
N LEU A 285 -14.09 33.84 -4.80
CA LEU A 285 -13.81 33.06 -6.03
C LEU A 285 -14.72 33.35 -7.25
N PRO A 286 -16.01 33.69 -7.12
CA PRO A 286 -16.87 33.91 -8.28
C PRO A 286 -16.47 35.12 -9.13
N GLU A 287 -15.99 36.19 -8.50
CA GLU A 287 -15.58 37.43 -9.20
C GLU A 287 -14.35 37.22 -10.10
N ALA A 288 -13.44 36.30 -9.74
CA ALA A 288 -12.25 36.00 -10.55
C ALA A 288 -12.60 35.30 -11.88
N SER A 289 -13.62 34.43 -11.87
CA SER A 289 -14.10 33.68 -13.04
C SER A 289 -14.66 34.60 -14.12
N GLU A 290 -15.45 35.60 -13.74
CA GLU A 290 -16.12 36.51 -14.68
C GLU A 290 -15.13 37.48 -15.36
N VAL A 291 -14.12 37.94 -14.61
CA VAL A 291 -13.05 38.81 -15.15
C VAL A 291 -12.21 38.08 -16.21
N LEU A 292 -11.98 36.78 -16.04
CA LEU A 292 -11.22 35.95 -16.98
C LEU A 292 -12.00 35.59 -18.23
N GLU A 293 -13.28 35.28 -18.11
CA GLU A 293 -14.14 34.99 -19.26
C GLU A 293 -14.24 36.22 -20.18
N ASN A 294 -14.39 37.42 -19.60
CA ASN A 294 -14.37 38.67 -20.34
C ASN A 294 -13.01 38.96 -21.01
N ARG A 295 -11.88 38.64 -20.36
CA ARG A 295 -10.55 38.77 -20.97
C ARG A 295 -10.31 37.76 -22.09
N LEU A 296 -10.81 36.54 -21.96
CA LEU A 296 -10.69 35.50 -22.98
C LEU A 296 -11.50 35.83 -24.24
N ILE A 297 -12.67 36.47 -24.07
CA ILE A 297 -13.47 37.04 -25.17
C ILE A 297 -12.71 38.18 -25.86
N GLN A 298 -12.10 39.11 -25.10
CA GLN A 298 -11.27 40.18 -25.67
C GLN A 298 -10.04 39.64 -26.40
N LEU A 299 -9.44 38.55 -25.92
CA LEU A 299 -8.27 37.95 -26.56
C LEU A 299 -8.61 37.27 -27.88
N LYS A 300 -9.74 36.57 -27.94
CA LYS A 300 -10.25 35.96 -29.19
C LYS A 300 -10.53 37.04 -30.24
N ALA A 301 -11.10 38.18 -29.83
CA ALA A 301 -11.30 39.32 -30.73
C ALA A 301 -9.95 39.86 -31.26
N ARG A 302 -8.95 40.05 -30.40
CA ARG A 302 -7.61 40.52 -30.81
C ARG A 302 -6.84 39.53 -31.68
N LEU A 303 -6.98 38.22 -31.43
CA LEU A 303 -6.36 37.18 -32.26
C LEU A 303 -6.95 37.14 -33.67
N SER A 304 -8.23 37.51 -33.83
CA SER A 304 -8.89 37.56 -35.14
C SER A 304 -8.46 38.76 -36.00
N GLU A 305 -7.89 39.80 -35.38
CA GLU A 305 -7.43 41.02 -36.05
C GLU A 305 -5.91 41.05 -36.31
N ALA A 306 -5.11 40.22 -35.62
CA ALA A 306 -3.66 40.24 -35.73
C ALA A 306 -3.15 39.31 -36.85
N GLY A 307 -2.51 39.89 -37.87
CA GLY A 307 -1.69 39.19 -38.88
C GLY A 307 -0.42 38.55 -38.28
N PRO A 308 0.57 38.14 -39.13
CA PRO A 308 1.63 37.21 -38.72
C PRO A 308 2.40 37.65 -37.48
N ILE A 309 2.58 36.67 -36.59
CA ILE A 309 2.87 36.75 -35.15
C ILE A 309 3.96 37.77 -34.81
N ASN A 310 3.55 38.90 -34.23
CA ASN A 310 4.45 39.90 -33.68
C ASN A 310 4.80 39.58 -32.21
N GLY A 311 5.97 40.03 -31.74
CA GLY A 311 6.56 39.63 -30.45
C GLY A 311 5.68 39.90 -29.21
N THR A 312 4.77 40.86 -29.29
CA THR A 312 3.77 41.17 -28.26
C THR A 312 2.77 40.04 -28.02
N LEU A 313 2.35 39.32 -29.07
CA LEU A 313 1.42 38.20 -28.93
C LEU A 313 2.04 37.05 -28.13
N ARG A 314 3.36 36.87 -28.24
CA ARG A 314 4.10 35.84 -27.50
C ARG A 314 4.14 36.15 -26.00
N THR A 315 4.38 37.41 -25.65
CA THR A 315 4.40 37.89 -24.26
C THR A 315 3.00 37.80 -23.64
N ASP A 316 1.97 38.15 -24.41
CA ASP A 316 0.57 38.02 -23.99
C ASP A 316 0.20 36.54 -23.76
N MET A 317 0.58 35.63 -24.65
CA MET A 317 0.34 34.19 -24.47
C MET A 317 1.10 33.60 -23.28
N GLN A 318 2.31 34.09 -22.98
CA GLN A 318 3.09 33.64 -21.83
C GLN A 318 2.48 34.11 -20.50
N SER A 319 1.98 35.35 -20.43
CA SER A 319 1.30 35.84 -19.23
C SER A 319 0.00 35.06 -18.96
N ILE A 320 -0.76 34.73 -20.02
CA ILE A 320 -1.98 33.93 -19.93
C ILE A 320 -1.68 32.48 -19.53
N ALA A 321 -0.62 31.88 -20.05
CA ALA A 321 -0.20 30.54 -19.64
C ALA A 321 0.24 30.48 -18.17
N ALA A 322 0.88 31.54 -17.65
CA ALA A 322 1.19 31.64 -16.23
C ALA A 322 -0.09 31.78 -15.38
N GLN A 323 -1.06 32.56 -15.86
CA GLN A 323 -2.33 32.79 -15.17
C GLN A 323 -3.22 31.53 -15.15
N LEU A 324 -3.29 30.78 -16.26
CA LEU A 324 -3.99 29.49 -16.33
C LEU A 324 -3.35 28.41 -15.44
N ARG A 325 -2.02 28.42 -15.27
CA ARG A 325 -1.35 27.53 -14.31
C ARG A 325 -1.71 27.87 -12.87
N SER A 326 -1.81 29.15 -12.51
CA SER A 326 -2.27 29.55 -11.19
C SER A 326 -3.74 29.19 -10.93
N GLU A 327 -4.57 29.18 -11.96
CA GLU A 327 -5.97 28.74 -11.84
C GLU A 327 -6.12 27.22 -11.75
N ALA A 328 -5.30 26.45 -12.46
CA ALA A 328 -5.27 25.00 -12.34
C ALA A 328 -4.86 24.58 -10.91
N SER A 329 -3.93 25.29 -10.29
CA SER A 329 -3.61 25.08 -8.86
C SER A 329 -4.76 25.47 -7.94
N LEU A 330 -5.53 26.51 -8.28
CA LEU A 330 -6.71 26.95 -7.53
C LEU A 330 -7.89 25.96 -7.66
N ALA A 331 -8.07 25.33 -8.82
CA ALA A 331 -9.06 24.28 -9.06
C ALA A 331 -8.70 22.97 -8.32
N ASN A 332 -7.42 22.61 -8.28
CA ASN A 332 -6.94 21.49 -7.47
C ASN A 332 -7.12 21.76 -5.97
N LEU A 333 -6.85 22.98 -5.52
CA LEU A 333 -7.17 23.42 -4.16
C LEU A 333 -8.68 23.35 -3.87
N ARG A 334 -9.53 23.75 -4.82
CA ARG A 334 -11.00 23.65 -4.70
C ARG A 334 -11.46 22.20 -4.52
N SER A 335 -10.91 21.26 -5.29
CA SER A 335 -11.22 19.84 -5.15
C SER A 335 -10.79 19.28 -3.79
N SER A 336 -9.64 19.72 -3.28
CA SER A 336 -9.11 19.31 -1.98
C SER A 336 -9.96 19.86 -0.82
N VAL A 337 -10.38 21.12 -0.91
CA VAL A 337 -11.28 21.74 0.10
C VAL A 337 -12.63 21.03 0.14
N VAL A 338 -13.24 20.71 -1.01
CA VAL A 338 -14.52 19.98 -1.06
C VAL A 338 -14.38 18.57 -0.48
N PHE A 339 -13.28 17.87 -0.78
CA PHE A 339 -12.98 16.55 -0.23
C PHE A 339 -12.89 16.58 1.31
N PHE A 340 -12.15 17.53 1.89
CA PHE A 340 -12.04 17.66 3.35
C PHE A 340 -13.34 18.13 4.02
N GLN A 341 -14.17 18.91 3.32
CA GLN A 341 -15.49 19.30 3.81
C GLN A 341 -16.45 18.11 3.84
N GLN A 342 -16.38 17.22 2.85
CA GLN A 342 -17.19 16.01 2.79
C GLN A 342 -16.75 14.99 3.87
N GLU A 343 -15.44 14.84 4.08
CA GLU A 343 -14.87 13.99 5.14
C GLU A 343 -15.20 14.49 6.56
N SER A 344 -15.43 15.80 6.73
CA SER A 344 -15.87 16.38 8.01
C SER A 344 -17.39 16.36 8.23
N LEU A 345 -18.19 16.23 7.17
CA LEU A 345 -19.66 16.11 7.23
C LEU A 345 -20.13 14.66 7.43
N GLU A 346 -19.31 13.65 7.10
CA GLU A 346 -19.63 12.22 7.29
C GLU A 346 -19.30 11.68 8.69
N LEU A 347 -18.92 12.55 9.63
CA LEU A 347 -18.73 12.16 11.04
C LEU A 347 -20.12 11.91 11.68
N PRO A 348 -20.43 10.68 12.13
CA PRO A 348 -21.73 10.37 12.70
C PRO A 348 -21.94 11.12 14.03
N ASP A 349 -23.09 11.81 14.15
CA ASP A 349 -23.53 12.54 15.37
C ASP A 349 -23.74 11.64 16.61
N GLN A 350 -23.59 10.32 16.46
CA GLN A 350 -23.75 9.33 17.53
C GLN A 350 -22.51 8.46 17.67
N VAL A 351 -21.50 8.99 18.34
CA VAL A 351 -20.48 8.17 18.98
C VAL A 351 -20.40 8.61 20.44
N ASP A 352 -21.04 7.83 21.32
CA ASP A 352 -21.01 8.03 22.79
C ASP A 352 -19.60 7.81 23.38
N ASP A 353 -18.63 7.41 22.56
CA ASP A 353 -17.22 7.26 22.93
C ASP A 353 -16.44 8.55 22.65
N ALA A 354 -16.29 9.38 23.69
CA ALA A 354 -15.47 10.60 23.68
C ALA A 354 -14.00 10.36 23.25
N GLU A 355 -13.52 9.12 23.30
CA GLU A 355 -12.16 8.71 22.95
C GLU A 355 -11.95 8.52 21.43
N ALA A 356 -12.98 8.10 20.67
CA ALA A 356 -12.87 7.94 19.22
C ALA A 356 -12.88 9.29 18.48
N GLY A 357 -13.64 10.25 18.99
CA GLY A 357 -13.72 11.61 18.43
C GLY A 357 -12.43 12.43 18.61
N SER A 358 -11.64 12.17 19.65
CA SER A 358 -10.38 12.89 19.90
C SER A 358 -9.26 12.44 18.95
N ILE A 359 -9.21 11.15 18.60
CA ILE A 359 -8.22 10.57 17.67
C ILE A 359 -8.43 11.05 16.23
N GLN A 360 -9.69 11.10 15.77
CA GLN A 360 -10.02 11.64 14.44
C GLN A 360 -9.73 13.14 14.35
N ARG A 361 -10.07 13.93 15.38
CA ARG A 361 -9.79 15.39 15.41
C ARG A 361 -8.28 15.70 15.41
N ALA A 362 -7.47 14.92 16.13
CA ALA A 362 -6.02 15.07 16.14
C ALA A 362 -5.36 14.81 14.78
N THR A 363 -6.02 14.04 13.90
CA THR A 363 -5.49 13.70 12.57
C THR A 363 -5.89 14.73 11.49
N VAL A 364 -7.05 15.38 11.65
CA VAL A 364 -7.63 16.30 10.65
C VAL A 364 -7.11 17.74 10.82
N LEU A 365 -6.84 18.17 12.05
CA LEU A 365 -6.40 19.55 12.35
C LEU A 365 -5.08 19.96 11.66
N PRO A 366 -4.00 19.13 11.66
CA PRO A 366 -2.74 19.51 11.00
C PRO A 366 -2.89 19.63 9.48
N LYS A 367 -3.76 18.82 8.87
CA LYS A 367 -4.05 18.84 7.44
C LYS A 367 -4.79 20.12 7.04
N LEU A 368 -5.74 20.58 7.86
CA LEU A 368 -6.43 21.85 7.67
C LEU A 368 -5.50 23.06 7.79
N GLU A 369 -4.56 23.06 8.74
CA GLU A 369 -3.56 24.13 8.88
C GLU A 369 -2.57 24.17 7.71
N GLN A 370 -2.17 23.01 7.20
CA GLN A 370 -1.33 22.92 6.00
C GLN A 370 -2.06 23.44 4.76
N LEU A 371 -3.33 23.05 4.57
CA LEU A 371 -4.16 23.53 3.48
C LEU A 371 -4.37 25.05 3.55
N ASN A 372 -4.61 25.61 4.73
CA ASN A 372 -4.74 27.06 4.89
C ASN A 372 -3.45 27.82 4.54
N ARG A 373 -2.27 27.27 4.89
CA ARG A 373 -0.98 27.86 4.49
C ARG A 373 -0.76 27.85 2.97
N GLU A 374 -1.13 26.76 2.30
CA GLU A 374 -1.10 26.67 0.83
C GLU A 374 -2.04 27.67 0.16
N ILE A 375 -3.26 27.83 0.67
CA ILE A 375 -4.24 28.83 0.20
C ILE A 375 -3.66 30.24 0.34
N GLN A 376 -3.12 30.60 1.51
CA GLN A 376 -2.54 31.92 1.75
C GLN A 376 -1.33 32.21 0.85
N LYS A 377 -0.48 31.22 0.61
CA LYS A 377 0.66 31.33 -0.31
C LYS A 377 0.22 31.57 -1.75
N THR A 378 -0.83 30.87 -2.20
CA THR A 378 -1.38 30.99 -3.55
C THR A 378 -2.05 32.35 -3.76
N LEU A 379 -2.80 32.84 -2.76
CA LEU A 379 -3.41 34.17 -2.78
C LEU A 379 -2.37 35.31 -2.75
N ALA A 380 -1.29 35.16 -1.98
CA ALA A 380 -0.20 36.14 -1.97
C ALA A 380 0.52 36.22 -3.32
N ALA A 381 0.75 35.08 -3.99
CA ALA A 381 1.34 35.05 -5.32
C ALA A 381 0.46 35.74 -6.38
N PHE A 382 -0.87 35.63 -6.26
CA PHE A 382 -1.83 36.29 -7.13
C PHE A 382 -1.81 37.82 -6.99
N ASN A 383 -1.72 38.35 -5.76
CA ASN A 383 -1.68 39.80 -5.50
C ASN A 383 -0.36 40.48 -5.96
N LEU A 384 0.74 39.73 -6.06
CA LEU A 384 2.02 40.22 -6.57
C LEU A 384 2.06 40.37 -8.10
N THR A 385 1.16 39.69 -8.82
CA THR A 385 1.13 39.71 -10.30
C THR A 385 0.23 40.80 -10.89
N THR A 386 -0.55 41.50 -10.06
CA THR A 386 -1.48 42.57 -10.47
C THR A 386 -0.93 43.99 -10.34
N ALA A 387 0.35 44.17 -9.95
CA ALA A 387 0.97 45.50 -9.92
C ALA A 387 1.31 45.95 -11.35
N GLU A 388 0.66 47.02 -11.83
CA GLU A 388 0.90 47.61 -13.16
C GLU A 388 2.37 48.05 -13.34
N PRO A 389 3.00 47.76 -14.49
CA PRO A 389 4.31 48.30 -14.79
C PRO A 389 4.19 49.80 -15.11
N SER A 390 4.90 50.61 -14.34
CA SER A 390 5.07 52.05 -14.59
C SER A 390 5.75 52.28 -15.94
N ALA A 391 5.08 53.01 -16.82
CA ALA A 391 5.57 53.39 -18.14
C ALA A 391 6.57 54.54 -18.05
N ASP A 392 7.87 54.25 -18.18
CA ASP A 392 8.86 55.21 -18.67
C ASP A 392 10.10 54.45 -19.19
N ASP A 393 10.28 54.45 -20.51
CA ASP A 393 11.58 54.48 -21.22
C ASP A 393 11.42 54.01 -22.67
N THR A 394 11.14 54.97 -23.55
CA THR A 394 11.34 54.87 -25.00
C THR A 394 12.71 55.43 -25.36
N ALA A 395 13.62 54.59 -25.85
CA ALA A 395 14.75 55.03 -26.67
C ALA A 395 15.14 53.96 -27.70
N ILE A 396 14.92 54.28 -28.97
CA ILE A 396 15.40 53.55 -30.16
C ILE A 396 16.78 54.10 -30.52
N PRO A 397 17.70 53.27 -31.05
CA PRO A 397 18.51 53.75 -32.15
C PRO A 397 18.46 52.84 -33.39
N GLU A 398 18.44 53.55 -34.53
CA GLU A 398 18.59 53.09 -35.92
C GLU A 398 19.99 52.54 -36.25
N GLU A 399 20.12 52.10 -37.51
CA GLU A 399 21.34 51.83 -38.31
C GLU A 399 21.88 50.39 -38.29
N THR A 400 22.35 49.78 -39.39
CA THR A 400 22.68 50.27 -40.74
C THR A 400 22.76 49.11 -41.74
N VAL A 401 22.55 49.47 -43.01
CA VAL A 401 22.73 48.67 -44.24
C VAL A 401 24.20 48.71 -44.70
N GLY A 402 24.70 47.63 -45.33
CA GLY A 402 25.66 47.78 -46.44
C GLY A 402 26.75 46.72 -46.67
N GLY A 403 26.78 46.19 -47.91
CA GLY A 403 27.97 45.90 -48.74
C GLY A 403 28.76 44.60 -48.47
N ALA A 404 28.80 43.56 -49.31
CA ALA A 404 29.23 43.39 -50.71
C ALA A 404 30.76 43.18 -50.93
N ALA A 405 31.07 42.21 -51.80
CA ALA A 405 32.34 41.92 -52.53
C ALA A 405 33.43 41.09 -51.81
N ARG A 406 34.26 40.21 -52.42
CA ARG A 406 34.41 39.62 -53.77
C ARG A 406 35.73 38.79 -53.77
N ALA A 407 35.75 37.64 -54.49
CA ALA A 407 36.92 36.94 -55.09
C ALA A 407 37.99 36.32 -54.13
N GLU A 408 38.77 35.28 -54.44
CA GLU A 408 39.04 34.50 -55.66
C GLU A 408 39.78 33.18 -55.29
N ALA A 409 39.55 32.13 -56.08
CA ALA A 409 40.48 31.10 -56.59
C ALA A 409 41.52 30.38 -55.70
N ALA A 410 41.43 29.03 -55.65
CA ALA A 410 42.47 28.11 -56.15
C ALA A 410 41.95 26.66 -56.14
N GLY A 411 42.03 25.97 -57.29
CA GLY A 411 41.47 24.63 -57.50
C GLY A 411 42.38 23.46 -57.13
N THR A 412 41.84 22.25 -57.13
CA THR A 412 42.52 21.01 -57.55
C THR A 412 41.57 19.81 -57.61
N ALA A 413 41.79 18.98 -58.64
CA ALA A 413 41.40 17.56 -58.79
C ALA A 413 39.90 17.21 -58.93
N ALA A 414 39.49 17.00 -60.20
CA ALA A 414 38.25 16.33 -60.58
C ALA A 414 38.29 14.83 -60.21
N PRO A 415 37.33 14.30 -59.43
CA PRO A 415 37.06 12.87 -59.38
C PRO A 415 36.11 12.47 -60.51
N ALA A 416 36.34 11.29 -61.08
CA ALA A 416 35.56 10.73 -62.16
C ALA A 416 34.05 10.69 -61.84
N ASP A 417 33.25 11.23 -62.76
CA ASP A 417 31.80 11.21 -62.73
C ASP A 417 31.30 9.75 -62.70
N THR A 418 31.06 9.25 -61.50
CA THR A 418 30.28 8.04 -61.29
C THR A 418 28.83 8.47 -61.49
N VAL A 419 28.29 8.18 -62.68
CA VAL A 419 26.87 8.39 -63.01
C VAL A 419 26.06 7.51 -62.06
N LEU A 420 25.71 8.07 -60.89
CA LEU A 420 24.78 7.47 -59.95
C LEU A 420 23.43 7.38 -60.65
N ASN A 421 22.97 6.15 -60.83
CA ASN A 421 21.69 5.86 -61.45
C ASN A 421 20.60 6.47 -60.55
N PRO A 422 19.81 7.46 -61.02
CA PRO A 422 18.84 8.18 -60.18
C PRO A 422 17.73 7.29 -59.59
N ASN A 423 17.62 6.04 -60.05
CA ASN A 423 16.72 5.05 -59.48
C ASN A 423 17.24 4.44 -58.16
N ASP A 424 18.55 4.47 -57.89
CA ASP A 424 19.12 3.88 -56.68
C ASP A 424 18.88 4.78 -55.45
N SER A 425 18.86 6.11 -55.61
CA SER A 425 18.52 7.05 -54.53
C SER A 425 17.04 7.02 -54.17
N LEU A 426 16.15 6.88 -55.17
CA LEU A 426 14.71 6.83 -54.96
C LEU A 426 14.28 5.57 -54.20
N MET A 427 14.93 4.43 -54.49
CA MET A 427 14.69 3.16 -53.80
C MET A 427 15.28 3.13 -52.38
N ALA A 428 16.36 3.86 -52.11
CA ALA A 428 16.91 3.99 -50.76
C ALA A 428 15.98 4.83 -49.85
N GLU A 429 15.38 5.90 -50.39
CA GLU A 429 14.49 6.80 -49.64
C GLU A 429 13.10 6.17 -49.40
N THR A 430 12.57 5.41 -50.36
CA THR A 430 11.31 4.66 -50.14
C THR A 430 11.48 3.54 -49.13
N ASN A 431 12.61 2.82 -49.14
CA ASN A 431 12.86 1.75 -48.18
C ASN A 431 13.09 2.28 -46.74
N SER A 432 13.69 3.45 -46.56
CA SER A 432 13.83 4.06 -45.23
C SER A 432 12.46 4.52 -44.69
N THR A 433 11.63 5.12 -45.54
CA THR A 433 10.29 5.59 -45.15
C THR A 433 9.35 4.44 -44.81
N ILE A 434 9.35 3.36 -45.60
CA ILE A 434 8.53 2.16 -45.33
C ILE A 434 8.98 1.49 -44.02
N ARG A 435 10.29 1.39 -43.77
CA ARG A 435 10.81 0.87 -42.49
C ARG A 435 10.42 1.74 -41.31
N ALA A 436 10.47 3.07 -41.44
CA ALA A 436 10.07 4.00 -40.38
C ALA A 436 8.57 3.91 -40.07
N VAL A 437 7.70 3.80 -41.09
CA VAL A 437 6.25 3.65 -40.90
C VAL A 437 5.90 2.28 -40.31
N LEU A 438 6.55 1.19 -40.76
CA LEU A 438 6.33 -0.15 -40.20
C LEU A 438 6.79 -0.22 -38.73
N ALA A 439 7.95 0.37 -38.42
CA ALA A 439 8.47 0.44 -37.06
C ALA A 439 7.50 1.22 -36.15
N ASN A 440 7.05 2.40 -36.57
CA ASN A 440 6.14 3.24 -35.77
C ASN A 440 4.73 2.62 -35.61
N SER A 441 4.22 1.91 -36.61
CA SER A 441 2.90 1.27 -36.55
C SER A 441 2.88 0.01 -35.69
N LEU A 442 4.00 -0.73 -35.64
CA LEU A 442 4.13 -1.90 -34.77
C LEU A 442 4.39 -1.49 -33.32
N ASP A 443 5.17 -0.44 -33.07
CA ASP A 443 5.57 -0.05 -31.70
C ASP A 443 4.37 0.39 -30.84
N ASN A 444 3.49 1.25 -31.38
CA ASN A 444 2.36 1.78 -30.62
C ASN A 444 1.32 0.70 -30.28
N ASN A 445 1.05 -0.21 -31.22
CA ASN A 445 0.08 -1.29 -31.01
C ASN A 445 0.62 -2.37 -30.09
N VAL A 446 1.92 -2.72 -30.20
CA VAL A 446 2.54 -3.71 -29.33
C VAL A 446 2.59 -3.20 -27.89
N MET A 447 2.96 -1.93 -27.68
CA MET A 447 2.98 -1.33 -26.35
C MET A 447 1.56 -1.29 -25.74
N LEU A 448 0.55 -0.90 -26.52
CA LEU A 448 -0.84 -0.88 -26.06
C LEU A 448 -1.34 -2.28 -25.69
N VAL A 449 -1.08 -3.29 -26.52
CA VAL A 449 -1.43 -4.69 -26.24
C VAL A 449 -0.70 -5.18 -24.98
N ALA A 450 0.58 -4.86 -24.81
CA ALA A 450 1.33 -5.22 -23.61
C ALA A 450 0.75 -4.57 -22.35
N LEU A 451 0.33 -3.31 -22.42
CA LEU A 451 -0.37 -2.61 -21.34
C LEU A 451 -1.70 -3.28 -21.02
N VAL A 452 -2.54 -3.55 -22.03
CA VAL A 452 -3.83 -4.25 -21.86
C VAL A 452 -3.64 -5.60 -21.18
N VAL A 453 -2.68 -6.42 -21.64
CA VAL A 453 -2.37 -7.71 -21.04
C VAL A 453 -1.93 -7.54 -19.59
N SER A 454 -1.04 -6.60 -19.30
CA SER A 454 -0.49 -6.36 -17.96
C SER A 454 -1.57 -5.90 -16.97
N PHE A 455 -2.45 -4.99 -17.40
CA PHE A 455 -3.54 -4.51 -16.56
C PHE A 455 -4.67 -5.54 -16.41
N GLY A 456 -4.92 -6.38 -17.42
CA GLY A 456 -5.80 -7.54 -17.30
C GLY A 456 -5.30 -8.56 -16.27
N ALA A 457 -4.01 -8.87 -16.31
CA ALA A 457 -3.34 -9.65 -15.27
C ALA A 457 -3.51 -9.03 -13.87
N LEU A 458 -3.25 -7.73 -13.75
CA LEU A 458 -3.33 -7.00 -12.49
C LEU A 458 -4.74 -7.00 -11.91
N GLY A 459 -5.77 -6.75 -12.74
CA GLY A 459 -7.17 -6.80 -12.31
C GLY A 459 -7.56 -8.17 -11.76
N SER A 460 -7.11 -9.24 -12.42
CA SER A 460 -7.35 -10.60 -11.93
C SER A 460 -6.56 -10.92 -10.65
N ALA A 461 -5.31 -10.48 -10.54
CA ALA A 461 -4.51 -10.60 -9.33
C ALA A 461 -5.18 -9.94 -8.12
N VAL A 462 -5.69 -8.71 -8.28
CA VAL A 462 -6.45 -8.00 -7.23
C VAL A 462 -7.70 -8.78 -6.86
N SER A 463 -8.43 -9.33 -7.84
CA SER A 463 -9.59 -10.20 -7.60
C SER A 463 -9.23 -11.44 -6.77
N VAL A 464 -8.06 -12.05 -7.02
CA VAL A 464 -7.55 -13.19 -6.24
C VAL A 464 -7.23 -12.79 -4.80
N ILE A 465 -6.55 -11.66 -4.60
CA ILE A 465 -6.16 -11.18 -3.27
C ILE A 465 -7.40 -10.89 -2.41
N VAL A 466 -8.37 -10.15 -2.95
CA VAL A 466 -9.64 -9.81 -2.26
C VAL A 466 -10.41 -11.07 -1.84
N ARG A 467 -10.25 -12.19 -2.57
CA ARG A 467 -10.93 -13.47 -2.30
C ARG A 467 -10.06 -14.52 -1.64
N SER A 468 -8.84 -14.18 -1.24
CA SER A 468 -7.89 -15.11 -0.65
C SER A 468 -8.48 -15.92 0.51
N GLN A 469 -9.27 -15.28 1.39
CA GLN A 469 -9.95 -15.96 2.51
C GLN A 469 -10.89 -17.08 2.02
N GLN A 470 -11.75 -16.78 1.05
CA GLN A 470 -12.68 -17.77 0.48
C GLN A 470 -11.93 -18.95 -0.15
N PHE A 471 -10.83 -18.67 -0.85
CA PHE A 471 -10.02 -19.74 -1.44
C PHE A 471 -9.33 -20.59 -0.38
N ILE A 472 -8.87 -19.99 0.72
CA ILE A 472 -8.23 -20.73 1.80
C ILE A 472 -9.22 -21.65 2.50
N GLU A 473 -10.46 -21.21 2.67
CA GLU A 473 -11.54 -22.02 3.25
C GLU A 473 -12.01 -23.14 2.30
N GLN A 474 -12.14 -22.86 1.01
CA GLN A 474 -12.65 -23.81 0.02
C GLN A 474 -11.59 -24.77 -0.54
N ALA A 475 -10.32 -24.36 -0.58
CA ALA A 475 -9.30 -25.11 -1.30
C ALA A 475 -8.91 -26.42 -0.61
N GLY A 476 -9.08 -26.58 0.71
CA GLY A 476 -8.57 -27.76 1.40
C GLY A 476 -7.11 -28.03 1.03
N GLN A 477 -6.76 -29.29 0.72
CA GLN A 477 -5.41 -29.67 0.24
C GLN A 477 -5.10 -29.25 -1.21
N LYS A 478 -6.05 -28.66 -1.96
CA LYS A 478 -5.81 -28.21 -3.34
C LYS A 478 -4.69 -27.18 -3.34
N ASP A 479 -3.91 -27.21 -4.41
CA ASP A 479 -2.71 -26.40 -4.50
C ASP A 479 -3.05 -24.92 -4.71
N LEU A 480 -3.14 -24.16 -3.60
CA LEU A 480 -3.36 -22.71 -3.62
C LEU A 480 -2.33 -21.97 -4.47
N PHE A 481 -1.15 -22.55 -4.67
CA PHE A 481 -0.14 -22.02 -5.58
C PHE A 481 -0.68 -21.94 -7.02
N LEU A 482 -1.24 -23.04 -7.54
CA LEU A 482 -1.81 -23.08 -8.89
C LEU A 482 -2.98 -22.11 -9.04
N VAL A 483 -3.77 -21.92 -7.97
CA VAL A 483 -4.86 -20.93 -7.96
C VAL A 483 -4.33 -19.51 -8.10
N GLY A 484 -3.28 -19.15 -7.35
CA GLY A 484 -2.63 -17.84 -7.43
C GLY A 484 -1.95 -17.61 -8.78
N PHE A 485 -1.43 -18.66 -9.41
CA PHE A 485 -0.71 -18.59 -10.68
C PHE A 485 -1.63 -18.56 -11.91
N LEU A 486 -2.63 -19.46 -11.98
CA LEU A 486 -3.44 -19.65 -13.19
C LEU A 486 -4.58 -18.63 -13.34
N ARG A 487 -5.10 -18.08 -12.25
CA ARG A 487 -6.22 -17.13 -12.32
C ARG A 487 -5.85 -15.83 -13.06
N PRO A 488 -4.70 -15.19 -12.76
CA PRO A 488 -4.25 -14.04 -13.54
C PRO A 488 -4.12 -14.31 -15.05
N LEU A 489 -3.75 -15.53 -15.45
CA LEU A 489 -3.71 -15.95 -16.85
C LEU A 489 -5.09 -15.88 -17.53
N VAL A 490 -6.14 -16.28 -16.82
CA VAL A 490 -7.52 -16.14 -17.30
C VAL A 490 -7.89 -14.66 -17.43
N GLY A 491 -7.49 -13.82 -16.47
CA GLY A 491 -7.66 -12.37 -16.53
C GLY A 491 -7.03 -11.71 -17.76
N MET A 492 -5.79 -12.12 -18.10
CA MET A 492 -5.11 -11.65 -19.32
C MET A 492 -5.89 -12.02 -20.57
N ALA A 493 -6.36 -13.27 -20.68
CA ALA A 493 -7.12 -13.73 -21.84
C ALA A 493 -8.43 -12.93 -22.02
N PHE A 494 -9.13 -12.65 -20.92
CA PHE A 494 -10.33 -11.81 -20.95
C PHE A 494 -10.03 -10.36 -21.37
N ALA A 495 -8.96 -9.76 -20.87
CA ALA A 495 -8.58 -8.40 -21.26
C ALA A 495 -8.24 -8.30 -22.75
N VAL A 496 -7.47 -9.26 -23.30
CA VAL A 496 -7.17 -9.33 -24.74
C VAL A 496 -8.43 -9.53 -25.56
N PHE A 497 -9.35 -10.38 -25.10
CA PHE A 497 -10.62 -10.61 -25.78
C PHE A 497 -11.49 -9.33 -25.83
N ILE A 498 -11.64 -8.62 -24.71
CA ILE A 498 -12.39 -7.36 -24.67
C ILE A 498 -11.72 -6.30 -25.54
N PHE A 499 -10.39 -6.18 -25.50
CA PHE A 499 -9.65 -5.28 -26.37
C PHE A 499 -9.89 -5.58 -27.86
N ALA A 500 -9.82 -6.84 -28.27
CA ALA A 500 -10.12 -7.26 -29.64
C ALA A 500 -11.57 -6.97 -30.05
N LEU A 501 -12.53 -7.13 -29.13
CA LEU A 501 -13.93 -6.77 -29.40
C LEU A 501 -14.11 -5.27 -29.60
N ILE A 502 -13.40 -4.42 -28.85
CA ILE A 502 -13.47 -2.97 -29.02
C ILE A 502 -12.86 -2.56 -30.36
N GLU A 503 -11.66 -3.07 -30.67
CA GLU A 503 -10.97 -2.81 -31.94
C GLU A 503 -11.73 -3.34 -33.16
N SER A 504 -12.52 -4.41 -33.00
CA SER A 504 -13.37 -4.93 -34.08
C SER A 504 -14.53 -4.01 -34.47
N GLY A 505 -14.77 -2.92 -33.72
CA GLY A 505 -15.85 -1.99 -33.97
C GLY A 505 -17.24 -2.51 -33.58
N ILE A 506 -17.35 -3.68 -32.95
CA ILE A 506 -18.62 -4.21 -32.42
C ILE A 506 -19.26 -3.20 -31.45
N PHE A 507 -18.43 -2.47 -30.70
CA PHE A 507 -18.85 -1.44 -29.75
C PHE A 507 -18.84 -0.01 -30.31
N ALA A 508 -18.52 0.20 -31.59
CA ALA A 508 -18.43 1.55 -32.19
C ALA A 508 -19.76 2.34 -32.09
N ASN A 509 -20.89 1.65 -32.02
CA ASN A 509 -22.20 2.27 -31.82
C ASN A 509 -22.52 2.59 -30.35
N LEU A 510 -21.89 1.89 -29.40
CA LEU A 510 -22.13 2.02 -27.96
C LEU A 510 -21.21 3.06 -27.31
N ILE A 511 -19.95 3.13 -27.76
CA ILE A 511 -18.94 4.04 -27.23
C ILE A 511 -18.68 5.11 -28.28
N ARG A 512 -19.54 6.14 -28.34
CA ARG A 512 -19.27 7.34 -29.13
C ARG A 512 -18.33 8.23 -28.34
N LEU A 513 -17.03 8.09 -28.58
CA LEU A 513 -16.01 9.04 -28.11
C LEU A 513 -16.23 10.35 -28.89
N ASN A 514 -17.00 11.27 -28.30
CA ASN A 514 -17.49 12.47 -28.99
C ASN A 514 -16.40 13.47 -29.40
N GLN A 515 -15.15 13.31 -28.94
CA GLN A 515 -14.01 14.11 -29.38
C GLN A 515 -12.73 13.24 -29.34
N PRO A 516 -12.15 12.88 -30.50
CA PRO A 516 -10.94 12.06 -30.58
C PRO A 516 -9.66 12.79 -30.17
N GLU A 517 -9.69 14.10 -29.94
CA GLU A 517 -8.47 14.89 -29.68
C GLU A 517 -8.07 15.02 -28.20
N ASP A 518 -8.99 14.81 -27.24
CA ASP A 518 -8.72 15.11 -25.81
C ASP A 518 -8.72 13.90 -24.86
N ILE A 519 -9.22 12.73 -25.27
CA ILE A 519 -9.22 11.53 -24.41
C ILE A 519 -8.08 10.63 -24.83
N ASP A 520 -7.12 10.43 -23.92
CA ASP A 520 -6.05 9.44 -24.06
C ASP A 520 -6.66 8.03 -24.13
N THR A 521 -6.93 7.57 -25.36
CA THR A 521 -7.52 6.26 -25.67
C THR A 521 -6.79 5.11 -24.96
N THR A 522 -5.48 5.27 -24.72
CA THR A 522 -4.64 4.36 -23.93
C THR A 522 -5.20 4.15 -22.53
N GLN A 523 -5.59 5.22 -21.83
CA GLN A 523 -6.10 5.15 -20.45
C GLN A 523 -7.44 4.42 -20.39
N LEU A 524 -8.30 4.64 -21.39
CA LEU A 524 -9.57 3.93 -21.50
C LEU A 524 -9.34 2.42 -21.71
N TYR A 525 -8.44 2.04 -22.62
CA TYR A 525 -8.09 0.63 -22.83
C TYR A 525 -7.51 -0.02 -21.58
N VAL A 526 -6.63 0.68 -20.87
CA VAL A 526 -6.02 0.21 -19.61
C VAL A 526 -7.10 0.00 -18.52
N ALA A 527 -8.01 0.96 -18.36
CA ALA A 527 -9.09 0.87 -17.38
C ALA A 527 -10.05 -0.29 -17.70
N ILE A 528 -10.45 -0.43 -18.96
CA ILE A 528 -11.31 -1.53 -19.41
C ILE A 528 -10.60 -2.87 -19.24
N ALA A 529 -9.32 -2.97 -19.60
CA ALA A 529 -8.53 -4.18 -19.44
C ALA A 529 -8.45 -4.62 -17.97
N PHE A 530 -8.22 -3.68 -17.05
CA PHE A 530 -8.23 -3.94 -15.62
C PHE A 530 -9.59 -4.48 -15.14
N ILE A 531 -10.69 -3.82 -15.53
CA ILE A 531 -12.05 -4.25 -15.18
C ILE A 531 -12.34 -5.64 -15.77
N ALA A 532 -11.95 -5.89 -17.02
CA ALA A 532 -12.09 -7.18 -17.69
C ALA A 532 -11.30 -8.28 -16.96
N GLY A 533 -10.08 -8.00 -16.51
CA GLY A 533 -9.29 -8.90 -15.68
C GLY A 533 -9.96 -9.22 -14.33
N PHE A 534 -10.58 -8.21 -13.72
CA PHE A 534 -11.35 -8.37 -12.48
C PHE A 534 -12.68 -9.13 -12.70
N SER A 535 -13.17 -9.16 -13.94
CA SER A 535 -14.51 -9.63 -14.30
C SER A 535 -14.74 -11.14 -14.19
N GLU A 536 -13.72 -11.96 -13.91
CA GLU A 536 -13.90 -13.41 -13.62
C GLU A 536 -15.09 -13.64 -12.67
N ARG A 537 -15.20 -12.79 -11.64
CA ARG A 537 -16.29 -12.83 -10.66
C ARG A 537 -17.61 -12.30 -11.21
N LEU A 538 -17.58 -11.24 -12.03
CA LEU A 538 -18.78 -10.68 -12.65
C LEU A 538 -19.43 -11.73 -13.57
N VAL A 539 -18.63 -12.39 -14.41
CA VAL A 539 -19.10 -13.45 -15.30
C VAL A 539 -19.70 -14.58 -14.47
N MET A 540 -18.97 -15.11 -13.48
CA MET A 540 -19.48 -16.23 -12.67
C MET A 540 -20.77 -15.86 -11.91
N ASN A 541 -20.84 -14.67 -11.32
CA ASN A 541 -22.04 -14.19 -10.63
C ASN A 541 -23.23 -13.99 -11.58
N VAL A 542 -22.99 -13.50 -12.80
CA VAL A 542 -24.04 -13.33 -13.81
C VAL A 542 -24.52 -14.69 -14.30
N VAL A 543 -23.61 -15.65 -14.56
CA VAL A 543 -23.99 -17.01 -14.95
C VAL A 543 -24.81 -17.68 -13.84
N THR A 544 -24.36 -17.68 -12.58
CA THR A 544 -25.11 -18.28 -11.48
C THR A 544 -26.47 -17.63 -11.29
N ARG A 545 -26.57 -16.29 -11.32
CA ARG A 545 -27.88 -15.61 -11.24
C ARG A 545 -28.79 -15.91 -12.42
N THR A 546 -28.23 -16.06 -13.62
CA THR A 546 -28.99 -16.42 -14.81
C THR A 546 -29.46 -17.87 -14.73
N GLU A 547 -28.62 -18.79 -14.23
CA GLU A 547 -29.00 -20.16 -13.93
C GLU A 547 -30.11 -20.22 -12.88
N ASP A 548 -30.02 -19.47 -11.78
CA ASP A 548 -31.07 -19.41 -10.75
C ASP A 548 -32.38 -18.85 -11.32
N THR A 549 -32.29 -17.81 -12.16
CA THR A 549 -33.47 -17.19 -12.81
C THR A 549 -34.12 -18.11 -13.84
N ILE A 550 -33.34 -18.88 -14.61
CA ILE A 550 -33.84 -19.78 -15.66
C ILE A 550 -34.32 -21.11 -15.07
N THR A 551 -33.62 -21.65 -14.08
CA THR A 551 -34.00 -22.91 -13.42
C THR A 551 -35.17 -22.73 -12.46
N GLY A 552 -35.50 -21.48 -12.12
CA GLY A 552 -36.70 -21.14 -11.37
C GLY A 552 -36.74 -21.87 -10.03
N SER A 553 -35.62 -21.90 -9.31
CA SER A 553 -35.57 -22.32 -7.90
C SER A 553 -36.42 -21.34 -7.08
N SER A 554 -37.72 -21.59 -7.16
CA SER A 554 -38.77 -20.97 -6.37
C SER A 554 -38.70 -21.65 -5.01
N ASP A 555 -37.94 -21.06 -4.10
CA ASP A 555 -38.22 -21.25 -2.67
C ASP A 555 -39.45 -20.44 -2.27
#